data_AF-K0T8N7-F1
#
_entry.id   AF-K0T8N7-F1
#
_cell.length_a   1.000
_cell.length_b   1.000
_cell.length_c   1.000
_cell.angle_alpha   90.00
_cell.angle_beta   90.00
_cell.angle_gamma   90.00
#
_symmetry.space_group_name_H-M   'P 1'
#
loop_
_entity.id
_entity.type
_entity.pdbx_description
1 polymer ?
#
loop_
_entity_poly.entity_id
_entity_poly.type
_entity_poly.pdbx_seq_one_letter_code
_entity_poly.pdbx_strand_id
1 'polypeptide(L)'
;MKLALALIAAYGSSVSAFSVSRSQTPHYRVSTELDASRARDKKASRSTWAESRGYGATAVADAESGAAAGLLTNEEGLEYVRLQNDSGDTSDVYLFGGVVTSYVKDGQEYIAVRPDAKMDGSKPISGGLSHCWPQVGVFAELANTR
;
A
#
# COMPACT_ATOMS: atom_id res chain seq x y z
N MET A 1 -63.53 9.76 29.89
CA MET A 1 -62.57 10.47 30.77
C MET A 1 -61.26 9.67 30.83
N LYS A 2 -60.13 10.37 30.65
CA LYS A 2 -58.73 10.01 30.96
C LYS A 2 -57.92 9.18 29.94
N LEU A 3 -57.14 9.92 29.14
CA LEU A 3 -55.90 9.54 28.46
C LEU A 3 -54.72 9.42 29.45
N ALA A 4 -53.77 8.52 29.16
CA ALA A 4 -52.34 8.54 29.51
C ALA A 4 -51.67 7.31 28.84
N LEU A 5 -50.40 7.23 28.41
CA LEU A 5 -49.28 8.13 28.10
C LEU A 5 -48.16 7.24 27.50
N ALA A 6 -47.50 7.68 26.42
CA ALA A 6 -46.13 7.38 25.94
C ALA A 6 -45.63 5.92 25.66
N LEU A 7 -45.00 5.68 24.51
CA LEU A 7 -43.53 5.68 24.34
C LEU A 7 -43.11 5.45 22.86
N ILE A 8 -41.96 5.99 22.52
CA ILE A 8 -41.28 6.06 21.21
C ILE A 8 -40.67 4.71 20.80
N ALA A 9 -40.76 4.33 19.52
CA ALA A 9 -39.77 3.47 18.86
C ALA A 9 -39.78 3.70 17.33
N ALA A 10 -38.81 4.49 16.87
CA ALA A 10 -38.44 4.60 15.47
C ALA A 10 -37.56 3.41 15.07
N TYR A 11 -38.00 2.53 14.18
CA TYR A 11 -37.13 1.60 13.45
C TYR A 11 -37.82 1.12 12.16
N GLY A 12 -37.09 1.21 11.04
CA GLY A 12 -37.28 0.28 9.92
C GLY A 12 -37.81 0.86 8.61
N SER A 13 -37.03 1.68 7.91
CA SER A 13 -37.15 1.83 6.46
C SER A 13 -35.78 1.84 5.79
N SER A 14 -35.10 0.68 5.83
CA SER A 14 -33.94 0.41 4.98
C SER A 14 -34.41 0.01 3.58
N VAL A 15 -34.73 1.01 2.75
CA VAL A 15 -34.92 0.81 1.31
C VAL A 15 -33.55 0.94 0.66
N SER A 16 -33.02 -0.19 0.19
CA SER A 16 -31.85 -0.25 -0.69
C SER A 16 -32.18 0.48 -1.99
N ALA A 17 -31.49 1.60 -2.23
CA ALA A 17 -31.53 2.32 -3.49
C ALA A 17 -30.11 2.76 -3.86
N PHE A 18 -29.21 1.80 -4.05
CA PHE A 18 -27.96 2.05 -4.77
C PHE A 18 -28.18 1.70 -6.24
N SER A 19 -28.87 2.58 -6.97
CA SER A 19 -28.83 2.54 -8.43
C SER A 19 -27.48 3.08 -8.88
N VAL A 20 -26.60 2.19 -9.34
CA VAL A 20 -25.42 2.61 -10.12
C VAL A 20 -25.95 3.13 -11.45
N SER A 21 -26.12 4.45 -11.54
CA SER A 21 -26.23 5.11 -12.84
C SER A 21 -24.89 4.90 -13.55
N ARG A 22 -24.84 3.97 -14.51
CA ARG A 22 -23.73 3.89 -15.45
C ARG A 22 -23.77 5.18 -16.26
N SER A 23 -22.99 6.18 -15.85
CA SER A 23 -22.74 7.35 -16.68
C SER A 23 -22.02 6.86 -17.93
N GLN A 24 -22.78 6.70 -19.01
CA GLN A 24 -22.27 6.50 -20.35
C GLN A 24 -21.51 7.79 -20.69
N THR A 25 -20.19 7.80 -20.53
CA THR A 25 -19.38 8.98 -20.86
C THR A 25 -19.44 9.19 -22.37
N PRO A 26 -20.02 10.29 -22.88
CA PRO A 26 -19.90 10.61 -24.29
C PRO A 26 -18.43 10.93 -24.59
N HIS A 27 -17.94 10.52 -25.76
CA HIS A 27 -16.60 10.82 -26.23
C HIS A 27 -16.47 12.32 -26.55
N TYR A 28 -16.38 13.17 -25.53
CA TYR A 28 -15.98 14.57 -25.70
C TYR A 28 -14.47 14.68 -25.46
N ARG A 29 -13.79 15.52 -26.25
CA ARG A 29 -12.38 15.87 -26.03
C ARG A 29 -12.23 16.37 -24.59
N VAL A 30 -11.67 15.54 -23.72
CA VAL A 30 -11.29 15.92 -22.36
C VAL A 30 -10.16 16.94 -22.49
N SER A 31 -10.33 18.13 -21.93
CA SER A 31 -9.28 19.15 -21.96
C SER A 31 -8.08 18.65 -21.16
N THR A 32 -6.88 18.77 -21.72
CA THR A 32 -5.62 18.37 -21.09
C THR A 32 -5.40 19.03 -19.72
N GLU A 33 -6.02 20.19 -19.51
CA GLU A 33 -6.03 20.93 -18.24
C GLU A 33 -6.79 20.20 -17.13
N LEU A 34 -7.92 19.57 -17.44
CA LEU A 34 -8.71 18.81 -16.46
C LEU A 34 -7.95 17.56 -15.98
N ASP A 35 -7.29 16.86 -16.90
CA ASP A 35 -6.46 15.69 -16.55
C ASP A 35 -5.22 16.10 -15.76
N ALA A 36 -4.59 17.22 -16.11
CA ALA A 36 -3.49 17.78 -15.33
C ALA A 36 -3.93 18.17 -13.91
N SER A 37 -5.14 18.74 -13.75
CA SER A 37 -5.68 19.05 -12.43
C SER A 37 -5.91 17.78 -11.60
N ARG A 38 -6.58 16.78 -12.17
CA ARG A 38 -6.81 15.49 -11.50
C ARG A 38 -5.50 14.81 -11.10
N ALA A 39 -4.47 14.89 -11.96
CA ALA A 39 -3.15 14.35 -11.65
C ALA A 39 -2.48 15.09 -10.49
N ARG A 40 -2.62 16.42 -10.40
CA ARG A 40 -2.13 17.22 -9.26
C ARG A 40 -2.87 16.87 -7.97
N ASP A 41 -4.19 16.78 -8.01
CA ASP A 41 -5.01 16.44 -6.85
C ASP A 41 -4.71 15.02 -6.34
N LYS A 42 -4.45 14.09 -7.27
CA LYS A 42 -4.01 12.73 -6.95
C LYS A 42 -2.61 12.69 -6.32
N LYS A 43 -1.70 13.56 -6.77
CA LYS A 43 -0.36 13.68 -6.15
C LYS A 43 -0.45 14.29 -4.74
N ALA A 44 -1.24 15.35 -4.57
CA ALA A 44 -1.45 16.00 -3.27
C ALA A 44 -2.11 15.07 -2.24
N SER A 45 -3.16 14.34 -2.64
CA SER A 45 -3.78 13.35 -1.75
C SER A 45 -2.82 12.23 -1.35
N ARG A 46 -1.95 11.78 -2.27
CA ARG A 46 -0.91 10.79 -1.97
C ARG A 46 0.15 11.33 -1.03
N SER A 47 0.59 12.58 -1.19
CA SER A 47 1.59 13.17 -0.29
C SER A 47 1.03 13.38 1.11
N THR A 48 -0.20 13.90 1.24
CA THR A 48 -0.87 14.04 2.55
C THR A 48 -1.08 12.69 3.24
N TRP A 49 -1.47 11.65 2.48
CA TRP A 49 -1.59 10.29 3.02
C TRP A 49 -0.24 9.77 3.53
N ALA A 50 0.84 9.98 2.76
CA ALA A 50 2.17 9.55 3.12
C ALA A 50 2.65 10.28 4.39
N GLU A 51 2.52 11.61 4.43
CA GLU A 51 2.88 12.47 5.58
C GLU A 51 2.14 12.06 6.86
N SER A 52 0.82 11.82 6.77
CA SER A 52 0.00 11.40 7.91
C SER A 52 0.43 10.07 8.53
N ARG A 53 1.14 9.26 7.75
CA ARG A 53 1.65 7.93 8.13
C ARG A 53 3.14 7.93 8.42
N GLY A 54 3.80 9.09 8.39
CA GLY A 54 5.24 9.23 8.60
C GLY A 54 6.11 8.80 7.43
N TYR A 55 5.53 8.56 6.25
CA TYR A 55 6.28 8.31 5.02
C TYR A 55 6.41 9.62 4.25
N GLY A 56 7.60 10.20 4.10
CA GLY A 56 7.77 11.45 3.35
C GLY A 56 8.67 12.50 3.99
N ALA A 57 9.15 12.28 5.22
CA ALA A 57 10.46 12.79 5.55
C ALA A 57 11.41 12.14 4.55
N THR A 58 12.12 12.94 3.76
CA THR A 58 13.26 12.48 2.95
C THR A 58 14.06 11.52 3.80
N ALA A 59 13.90 10.22 3.54
CA ALA A 59 14.83 9.22 4.00
C ALA A 59 16.11 9.56 3.25
N VAL A 60 16.88 10.50 3.81
CA VAL A 60 18.31 10.52 3.65
C VAL A 60 18.74 9.18 4.24
N ALA A 61 18.73 8.15 3.39
CA ALA A 61 19.57 7.00 3.64
C ALA A 61 20.94 7.62 3.91
N ASP A 62 21.45 7.42 5.13
CA ASP A 62 22.87 7.61 5.39
C ASP A 62 23.57 6.78 4.33
N ALA A 63 24.02 7.48 3.29
CA ALA A 63 24.76 6.90 2.20
C ALA A 63 26.14 6.63 2.78
N GLU A 64 26.26 5.52 3.51
CA GLU A 64 27.52 4.82 3.60
C GLU A 64 27.86 4.36 2.17
N SER A 65 28.49 5.29 1.46
CA SER A 65 29.19 5.10 0.21
C SER A 65 30.21 3.98 0.43
N GLY A 66 29.77 2.74 0.15
CA GLY A 66 30.57 1.54 0.35
C GLY A 66 29.81 0.26 0.69
N ALA A 67 28.47 0.22 0.65
CA ALA A 67 27.75 -1.04 0.88
C ALA A 67 28.00 -2.03 -0.27
N ALA A 68 28.87 -3.01 -0.01
CA ALA A 68 29.23 -4.06 -0.95
C ALA A 68 27.98 -4.75 -1.51
N ALA A 69 27.82 -4.71 -2.83
CA ALA A 69 26.85 -5.56 -3.52
C ALA A 69 27.14 -7.03 -3.16
N GLY A 70 26.13 -7.76 -2.71
CA GLY A 70 26.34 -9.12 -2.22
C GLY A 70 25.27 -9.63 -1.29
N LEU A 71 25.53 -10.83 -0.77
CA LEU A 71 24.68 -11.51 0.20
C LEU A 71 25.05 -11.01 1.61
N LEU A 72 24.05 -10.49 2.31
CA LEU A 72 24.14 -9.86 3.61
C LEU A 72 23.11 -10.51 4.54
N THR A 73 23.30 -10.35 5.84
CA THR A 73 22.39 -10.86 6.87
C THR A 73 21.96 -9.71 7.75
N ASN A 74 20.66 -9.60 8.02
CA ASN A 74 20.11 -8.59 8.91
C ASN A 74 20.36 -8.97 10.39
N GLU A 75 20.12 -8.03 11.31
CA GLU A 75 20.27 -8.22 12.77
C GLU A 75 19.40 -9.36 13.32
N GLU A 76 18.25 -9.60 12.69
CA GLU A 76 17.32 -10.69 13.02
C GLU A 76 17.70 -12.03 12.36
N GLY A 77 18.84 -12.10 11.67
CA GLY A 77 19.38 -13.33 11.07
C GLY A 77 18.85 -13.67 9.68
N LEU A 78 18.09 -12.76 9.05
CA LEU A 78 17.51 -13.00 7.73
C LEU A 78 18.43 -12.56 6.61
N GLU A 79 18.64 -13.43 5.62
CA GLU A 79 19.49 -13.18 4.48
C GLU A 79 18.81 -12.32 3.42
N TYR A 80 19.54 -11.33 2.93
CA TYR A 80 19.13 -10.47 1.83
C TYR A 80 20.31 -10.22 0.89
N VAL A 81 19.98 -9.87 -0.34
CA VAL A 81 20.94 -9.47 -1.36
C VAL A 81 20.79 -7.98 -1.57
N ARG A 82 21.87 -7.25 -1.34
CA ARG A 82 21.97 -5.84 -1.75
C ARG A 82 22.56 -5.77 -3.14
N LEU A 83 21.82 -5.17 -4.05
CA LEU A 83 22.27 -4.86 -5.40
C LEU A 83 22.61 -3.38 -5.46
N GLN A 84 23.74 -3.07 -6.09
CA GLN A 84 24.17 -1.71 -6.36
C GLN A 84 24.54 -1.59 -7.84
N ASN A 85 24.12 -0.50 -8.46
CA ASN A 85 24.52 -0.13 -9.82
C ASN A 85 25.66 0.90 -9.78
N ASP A 86 26.41 1.02 -10.87
CA ASP A 86 27.46 2.02 -11.07
C ASP A 86 26.94 3.46 -10.91
N SER A 87 25.65 3.69 -11.21
CA SER A 87 24.97 4.97 -11.00
C SER A 87 24.73 5.31 -9.52
N GLY A 88 24.98 4.38 -8.60
CA GLY A 88 24.73 4.55 -7.17
C GLY A 88 23.32 4.13 -6.71
N ASP A 89 22.46 3.67 -7.62
CA ASP A 89 21.14 3.12 -7.28
C ASP A 89 21.30 1.80 -6.49
N THR A 90 20.46 1.61 -5.47
CA THR A 90 20.50 0.42 -4.60
C THR A 90 19.16 -0.28 -4.51
N SER A 91 19.19 -1.61 -4.37
CA SER A 91 18.01 -2.44 -4.17
C SER A 91 18.30 -3.54 -3.17
N ASP A 92 17.43 -3.73 -2.19
CA ASP A 92 17.54 -4.79 -1.21
C ASP A 92 16.45 -5.85 -1.44
N VAL A 93 16.89 -7.10 -1.62
CA VAL A 93 16.03 -8.24 -1.93
C VAL A 93 16.23 -9.33 -0.89
N TYR A 94 15.21 -9.61 -0.10
CA TYR A 94 15.22 -10.69 0.88
C TYR A 94 14.97 -12.05 0.21
N LEU A 95 15.80 -13.04 0.54
CA LEU A 95 15.65 -14.40 0.01
C LEU A 95 14.38 -15.08 0.54
N PHE A 96 13.97 -14.69 1.75
CA PHE A 96 12.70 -15.11 2.32
C PHE A 96 11.53 -14.53 1.54
N GLY A 97 10.85 -15.38 0.77
CA GLY A 97 9.70 -15.00 -0.07
C GLY A 97 10.05 -14.21 -1.32
N GLY A 98 11.34 -14.02 -1.64
CA GLY A 98 11.79 -13.28 -2.83
C GLY A 98 11.29 -11.83 -2.84
N VAL A 99 11.27 -11.18 -1.67
CA VAL A 99 10.65 -9.88 -1.45
C VAL A 99 11.67 -8.77 -1.69
N VAL A 100 11.31 -7.78 -2.52
CA VAL A 100 12.09 -6.53 -2.63
C VAL A 100 11.58 -5.55 -1.58
N THR A 101 12.46 -5.09 -0.69
CA THR A 101 12.10 -4.23 0.45
C THR A 101 12.54 -2.79 0.29
N SER A 102 13.57 -2.52 -0.49
CA SER A 102 14.06 -1.16 -0.76
C SER A 102 14.47 -1.07 -2.22
N TYR A 103 14.14 0.06 -2.84
CA TYR A 103 14.65 0.45 -4.14
C TYR A 103 14.87 1.96 -4.13
N VAL A 104 16.13 2.35 -4.03
CA VAL A 104 16.55 3.75 -4.06
C VAL A 104 17.06 4.06 -5.44
N LYS A 105 16.45 5.07 -6.06
CA LYS A 105 16.91 5.63 -7.32
C LYS A 105 16.98 7.15 -7.23
N ASP A 106 18.07 7.73 -7.69
CA ASP A 106 18.29 9.19 -7.64
C ASP A 106 18.08 9.79 -6.23
N GLY A 107 18.39 9.02 -5.17
CA GLY A 107 18.20 9.41 -3.77
C GLY A 107 16.76 9.33 -3.25
N GLN A 108 15.80 8.86 -4.05
CA GLN A 108 14.41 8.65 -3.64
C GLN A 108 14.15 7.16 -3.39
N GLU A 109 13.65 6.83 -2.19
CA GLU A 109 13.12 5.51 -1.87
C GLU A 109 11.74 5.32 -2.50
N TYR A 110 11.58 4.26 -3.29
CA TYR A 110 10.33 3.96 -4.00
C TYR A 110 9.52 2.84 -3.35
N ILE A 111 10.15 2.00 -2.52
CA ILE A 111 9.50 0.86 -1.90
C ILE A 111 9.29 1.16 -0.42
N ALA A 112 8.05 1.04 0.03
CA ALA A 112 7.70 1.21 1.42
C ALA A 112 7.56 -0.16 2.11
N VAL A 113 8.23 -0.31 3.24
CA VAL A 113 8.02 -1.40 4.18
C VAL A 113 7.46 -0.81 5.46
N ARG A 114 6.58 -1.57 6.13
CA ARG A 114 6.00 -1.13 7.39
C ARG A 114 7.07 -1.09 8.49
N PRO A 115 7.14 -0.05 9.33
CA PRO A 115 8.18 0.05 10.37
C PRO A 115 8.06 -1.01 11.47
N ASP A 116 6.89 -1.64 11.61
CA ASP A 116 6.65 -2.78 12.52
C ASP A 116 6.72 -4.14 11.81
N ALA A 117 7.27 -4.19 10.59
CA ALA A 117 7.49 -5.43 9.88
C ALA A 117 8.53 -6.27 10.63
N LYS A 118 8.20 -7.54 10.88
CA LYS A 118 9.16 -8.50 11.43
C LYS A 118 10.03 -9.01 10.29
N MET A 119 11.35 -8.92 10.46
CA MET A 119 12.36 -9.40 9.53
C MET A 119 12.99 -10.71 10.03
N ASP A 120 12.24 -11.49 10.80
CA ASP A 120 12.67 -12.73 11.46
C ASP A 120 12.32 -14.00 10.65
N GLY A 121 11.66 -13.83 9.49
CA GLY A 121 11.18 -14.95 8.67
C GLY A 121 10.02 -15.75 9.29
N SER A 122 9.51 -15.37 10.46
CA SER A 122 8.36 -16.04 11.09
C SER A 122 7.03 -15.72 10.40
N LYS A 123 6.96 -14.54 9.79
CA LYS A 123 5.79 -14.02 9.08
C LYS A 123 6.22 -13.40 7.75
N PRO A 124 5.33 -13.37 6.75
CA PRO A 124 5.57 -12.60 5.54
C PRO A 124 5.90 -11.15 5.88
N ILE A 125 6.94 -10.62 5.22
CA ILE A 125 7.37 -9.23 5.39
C ILE A 125 6.20 -8.32 4.99
N SER A 126 5.81 -7.46 5.92
CA SER A 126 4.66 -6.56 5.73
C SER A 126 5.08 -5.33 4.95
N GLY A 127 4.94 -5.38 3.62
CA GLY A 127 5.29 -4.32 2.69
C GLY A 127 6.12 -4.84 1.53
N GLY A 128 6.84 -3.95 0.85
CA GLY A 128 7.69 -4.34 -0.26
C GLY A 128 6.92 -4.87 -1.47
N LEU A 129 7.62 -5.64 -2.30
CA LEU A 129 7.07 -6.34 -3.47
C LEU A 129 6.97 -7.84 -3.19
N SER A 130 5.93 -8.25 -2.46
CA SER A 130 5.70 -9.65 -2.09
C SER A 130 5.17 -10.49 -3.25
N HIS A 131 5.73 -11.69 -3.42
CA HIS A 131 5.29 -12.63 -4.43
C HIS A 131 4.08 -13.46 -3.93
N CYS A 132 2.90 -13.20 -4.48
CA CYS A 132 1.67 -13.92 -4.14
C CYS A 132 1.42 -15.04 -5.16
N TRP A 133 2.01 -16.21 -4.93
CA TRP A 133 1.89 -17.40 -5.79
C TRP A 133 1.59 -18.63 -4.93
N PRO A 134 0.76 -19.60 -5.38
CA PRO A 134 0.13 -19.74 -6.69
C PRO A 134 -1.17 -18.95 -6.89
N GLN A 135 -1.70 -18.34 -5.82
CA GLN A 135 -2.95 -17.60 -5.87
C GLN A 135 -2.78 -16.22 -5.23
N VAL A 136 -3.31 -15.19 -5.90
CA VAL A 136 -3.36 -13.83 -5.38
C VAL A 136 -4.67 -13.65 -4.60
N GLY A 137 -4.57 -13.38 -3.30
CA GLY A 137 -5.73 -13.09 -2.45
C GLY A 137 -6.46 -14.34 -1.95
N VAL A 138 -7.69 -14.15 -1.47
CA VAL A 138 -8.50 -15.22 -0.88
C VAL A 138 -9.06 -16.16 -1.95
N PHE A 139 -8.94 -17.47 -1.71
CA PHE A 139 -9.84 -18.46 -2.30
C PHE A 139 -11.14 -18.42 -1.51
N ALA A 140 -12.05 -17.54 -1.90
CA ALA A 140 -13.40 -17.56 -1.35
C ALA A 140 -14.20 -18.65 -2.08
N GLU A 141 -14.01 -19.92 -1.68
CA GLU A 141 -14.93 -21.00 -2.02
C GLU A 141 -15.25 -21.76 -0.72
N LEU A 142 -16.50 -21.57 -0.26
CA LEU A 142 -17.32 -22.51 0.50
C LEU A 142 -16.66 -23.31 1.66
N ALA A 143 -16.67 -22.72 2.85
CA ALA A 143 -16.89 -23.46 4.10
C ALA A 143 -17.52 -22.47 5.09
N ASN A 144 -18.83 -22.43 5.32
CA ASN A 144 -19.62 -23.52 5.88
C ASN A 144 -21.11 -23.31 5.55
N THR A 145 -21.62 -24.09 4.60
CA THR A 145 -23.01 -24.54 4.59
C THR A 145 -23.14 -25.59 5.69
N ARG A 146 -23.56 -25.18 6.89
CA ARG A 146 -24.24 -25.99 7.92
C ARG A 146 -24.78 -25.08 9.01
#